data_AF-A0A653DKX0-F1
#
_entry.id   AF-A0A653DKX0-F1
#
_cell.length_a   1.000
_cell.length_b   1.000
_cell.length_c   1.000
_cell.angle_alpha   90.00
_cell.angle_beta   90.00
_cell.angle_gamma   90.00
#
_symmetry.space_group_name_H-M   'P 1'
#
loop_
_entity.id
_entity.type
_entity.pdbx_description
1 polymer ?
#
loop_
_entity_poly.entity_id
_entity_poly.type
_entity_poly.pdbx_seq_one_letter_code
_entity_poly.pdbx_strand_id
1 'polypeptide(L)'
;MSEMETVKKYIISVLTSTPLTMTMSQLNKDYRNMLGEEIPYAKLGYNSLEHFLKSVPDTVHVKGNGFMATVLPVVSEKSKHINDLVTNQKVIKKKTPNRPTFHIQQRKHLQYQKPAYTNPTNQPQRQKIFYPPSDSGSSCQKVPETPVQNTSIQQNNQQIVSKLNLGTTQVPEKSPNGYPRILDSHKPKNSSYVDEK
;
A
#
# COMPACT_ATOMS: atom_id res chain seq x y z
N MET A 1 -0.48 29.01 -2.32
CA MET A 1 -0.73 28.05 -1.21
C MET A 1 0.60 27.63 -0.66
N SER A 2 0.74 27.58 0.66
CA SER A 2 1.97 27.07 1.29
C SER A 2 2.08 25.55 1.10
N GLU A 3 3.31 25.01 1.15
CA GLU A 3 3.53 23.56 1.06
C GLU A 3 2.77 22.81 2.16
N MET A 4 2.76 23.37 3.38
CA MET A 4 1.99 22.87 4.53
C MET A 4 0.49 22.74 4.24
N GLU A 5 -0.15 23.77 3.68
CA GLU A 5 -1.57 23.74 3.34
C GLU A 5 -1.91 22.67 2.30
N THR A 6 -1.03 22.50 1.32
CA THR A 6 -1.18 21.49 0.27
C THR A 6 -1.15 20.09 0.86
N VAL A 7 -0.17 19.81 1.73
CA VAL A 7 -0.06 18.52 2.44
C VAL A 7 -1.29 18.25 3.31
N LYS A 8 -1.77 19.25 4.07
CA LYS A 8 -3.01 19.13 4.87
C LYS A 8 -4.20 18.70 4.02
N LYS A 9 -4.38 19.33 2.85
CA LYS A 9 -5.49 19.01 1.93
C LYS A 9 -5.41 17.60 1.40
N TYR A 10 -4.22 17.15 1.01
CA TYR A 10 -4.03 15.79 0.55
C TYR A 10 -4.30 14.76 1.66
N ILE A 11 -3.88 15.03 2.89
CA ILE A 11 -4.17 14.16 4.03
C ILE A 11 -5.69 14.04 4.26
N ILE A 12 -6.42 15.16 4.24
CA ILE A 12 -7.88 15.14 4.34
C ILE A 12 -8.49 14.34 3.18
N SER A 13 -8.00 14.50 1.95
CA SER A 13 -8.48 13.76 0.79
C SER A 13 -8.32 12.25 0.96
N VAL A 14 -7.16 11.80 1.46
CA VAL A 14 -6.94 10.37 1.74
C VAL A 14 -7.90 9.87 2.81
N LEU A 15 -8.00 10.59 3.94
CA LEU A 15 -8.82 10.19 5.08
C LEU A 15 -10.32 10.19 4.78
N THR A 16 -10.80 11.12 3.94
CA THR A 16 -12.23 11.22 3.59
C THR A 16 -12.64 10.22 2.51
N SER A 17 -11.69 9.66 1.76
CA SER A 17 -11.97 8.66 0.73
C SER A 17 -12.20 7.25 1.28
N THR A 18 -11.84 7.00 2.55
CA THR A 18 -11.87 5.67 3.15
C THR A 18 -12.98 5.54 4.21
N PRO A 19 -13.82 4.49 4.13
CA PRO A 19 -14.89 4.24 5.11
C PRO A 19 -14.39 3.73 6.46
N LEU A 20 -13.12 3.31 6.53
CA LEU A 20 -12.51 2.71 7.70
C LEU A 20 -11.59 3.70 8.41
N THR A 21 -11.46 3.52 9.72
CA THR A 21 -10.43 4.19 10.50
C THR A 21 -9.05 3.77 10.00
N MET A 22 -8.20 4.74 9.69
CA MET A 22 -6.85 4.50 9.15
C MET A 22 -5.82 4.53 10.27
N THR A 23 -4.85 3.61 10.22
CA THR A 23 -3.64 3.72 11.04
C THR A 23 -2.65 4.67 10.37
N MET A 24 -1.69 5.20 11.13
CA MET A 24 -0.59 6.00 10.58
C MET A 24 0.14 5.31 9.44
N SER A 25 0.42 4.01 9.58
CA SER A 25 1.08 3.23 8.52
C SER A 25 0.24 3.15 7.25
N GLN A 26 -1.08 2.98 7.39
CA GLN A 26 -1.99 2.92 6.25
C GLN A 26 -2.11 4.28 5.58
N LEU A 27 -2.18 5.37 6.36
CA LEU A 27 -2.21 6.74 5.86
C LEU A 27 -0.99 7.05 5.00
N ASN A 28 0.23 6.75 5.49
CA ASN A 28 1.44 7.03 4.72
C ASN A 28 1.48 6.21 3.41
N LYS A 29 1.04 4.95 3.47
CA LYS A 29 0.96 4.09 2.28
C LYS A 29 -0.03 4.63 1.25
N ASP A 30 -1.23 5.01 1.66
CA ASP A 30 -2.27 5.47 0.74
C ASP A 30 -1.98 6.87 0.21
N TYR A 31 -1.36 7.74 1.01
CA TYR A 31 -0.81 9.01 0.55
C TYR A 31 0.21 8.79 -0.57
N ARG A 32 1.16 7.87 -0.37
CA ARG A 32 2.14 7.50 -1.40
C ARG A 32 1.49 6.86 -2.63
N ASN A 33 0.48 6.03 -2.47
CA ASN A 33 -0.24 5.45 -3.60
C ASN A 33 -0.96 6.52 -4.43
N MET A 34 -1.47 7.57 -3.77
CA MET A 34 -2.23 8.64 -4.41
C MET A 34 -1.32 9.68 -5.08
N LEU A 35 -0.19 10.01 -4.48
CA LEU A 35 0.68 11.13 -4.90
C LEU A 35 2.05 10.71 -5.45
N GLY A 36 2.42 9.43 -5.28
CA GLY A 36 3.71 8.90 -5.70
C GLY A 36 4.86 9.12 -4.70
N GLU A 37 4.67 9.95 -3.68
CA GLU A 37 5.68 10.27 -2.67
C GLU A 37 5.16 10.07 -1.24
N GLU A 38 6.07 9.87 -0.29
CA GLU A 38 5.71 9.82 1.14
C GLU A 38 5.36 11.20 1.67
N ILE A 39 4.64 11.25 2.80
CA ILE A 39 4.30 12.53 3.44
C ILE A 39 5.59 13.28 3.79
N PRO A 40 5.80 14.52 3.32
CA PRO A 40 7.07 15.24 3.44
C PRO A 40 7.27 15.87 4.84
N TYR A 41 6.97 15.16 5.93
CA TYR A 41 7.07 15.69 7.29
C TYR A 41 8.49 16.16 7.66
N ALA A 42 9.53 15.50 7.14
CA ALA A 42 10.92 15.91 7.36
C ALA A 42 11.26 17.25 6.68
N LYS A 43 10.73 17.50 5.48
CA LYS A 43 10.90 18.78 4.77
C LYS A 43 10.20 19.93 5.49
N LEU A 44 9.10 19.61 6.18
CA LEU A 44 8.34 20.54 7.01
C LEU A 44 8.96 20.76 8.41
N GLY A 45 10.10 20.13 8.72
CA GLY A 45 10.83 20.34 9.98
C GLY A 45 10.40 19.45 11.14
N TYR A 46 9.67 18.36 10.89
CA TYR A 46 9.22 17.43 11.93
C TYR A 46 10.07 16.17 11.99
N ASN A 47 10.32 15.67 13.20
CA ASN A 47 11.12 14.47 13.45
C ASN A 47 10.40 13.16 13.11
N SER A 48 9.07 13.19 13.06
CA SER A 48 8.26 12.01 12.74
C SER A 48 6.90 12.42 12.18
N LEU A 49 6.28 11.50 11.43
CA LEU A 49 4.91 11.68 10.94
C LEU A 49 3.92 11.90 12.10
N GLU A 50 4.10 11.20 13.23
CA GLU A 50 3.22 11.36 14.39
C GLU A 50 3.29 12.78 14.94
N HIS A 51 4.51 13.31 15.06
CA HIS A 51 4.74 14.66 15.55
C HIS A 51 4.13 15.71 14.62
N PHE A 52 4.28 15.52 13.30
CA PHE A 52 3.64 16.36 12.30
C PHE A 52 2.11 16.35 12.45
N LEU A 53 1.47 15.17 12.44
CA LEU A 53 0.01 15.06 12.51
C LEU A 53 -0.55 15.62 13.82
N LYS A 54 0.16 15.47 14.95
CA LYS A 54 -0.23 16.06 16.24
C LYS A 54 -0.12 17.58 16.27
N SER A 55 0.74 18.18 15.43
CA SER A 55 0.89 19.63 15.34
C SER A 55 -0.22 20.33 14.53
N VAL A 56 -1.07 19.56 13.83
CA VAL A 56 -2.15 20.06 12.97
C VAL A 56 -3.54 19.58 13.43
N PRO A 57 -3.96 19.93 14.67
CA PRO A 57 -5.23 19.49 15.23
C PRO A 57 -6.47 20.07 14.52
N ASP A 58 -6.28 21.10 13.70
CA ASP A 58 -7.29 21.68 12.81
C ASP A 58 -7.66 20.72 11.66
N THR A 59 -6.76 19.81 11.31
CA THR A 59 -6.85 18.94 10.13
C THR A 59 -7.19 17.50 10.52
N VAL A 60 -6.53 16.97 11.55
CA VAL A 60 -6.65 15.56 11.95
C VAL A 60 -6.64 15.38 13.47
N HIS A 61 -7.29 14.32 13.93
CA HIS A 61 -7.19 13.80 15.29
C HIS A 61 -6.41 12.49 15.29
N VAL A 62 -5.35 12.43 16.09
CA VAL A 62 -4.54 11.22 16.28
C VAL A 62 -4.91 10.58 17.62
N LYS A 63 -5.30 9.30 17.61
CA LYS A 63 -5.59 8.51 18.80
C LYS A 63 -4.54 7.42 18.99
N GLY A 64 -3.94 7.38 20.18
CA GLY A 64 -2.84 6.47 20.52
C GLY A 64 -1.48 7.00 20.09
N ASN A 65 -0.52 6.08 19.94
CA ASN A 65 0.89 6.39 19.70
C ASN A 65 1.54 5.36 18.76
N GLY A 66 2.57 5.79 18.02
CA GLY A 66 3.33 4.95 17.11
C GLY A 66 2.60 4.57 15.82
N PHE A 67 3.13 3.58 15.11
CA PHE A 67 2.65 3.19 13.77
C PHE A 67 1.19 2.71 13.71
N MET A 68 0.68 2.20 14.83
CA MET A 68 -0.70 1.70 14.97
C MET A 68 -1.67 2.79 15.46
N ALA A 69 -1.19 4.00 15.70
CA ALA A 69 -2.06 5.12 16.06
C ALA A 69 -3.11 5.33 14.97
N THR A 70 -4.35 5.54 15.40
CA THR A 70 -5.48 5.78 14.50
C THR A 70 -5.55 7.26 14.17
N VAL A 71 -5.73 7.59 12.89
CA VAL A 71 -5.85 8.95 12.39
C VAL A 71 -7.26 9.16 11.86
N LEU A 72 -7.91 10.22 12.32
CA LEU A 72 -9.28 10.60 11.95
C LEU A 72 -9.27 12.01 11.37
N PRO A 73 -10.00 12.30 10.27
CA PRO A 73 -10.11 13.66 9.76
C PRO A 73 -10.96 14.52 10.70
N VAL A 74 -10.65 15.81 10.78
CA VAL A 74 -11.55 16.79 11.40
C VAL A 74 -12.71 17.06 10.44
N VAL A 75 -13.92 16.70 10.87
CA VAL A 75 -15.11 16.86 10.04
C VAL A 75 -15.72 18.24 10.28
N SER A 76 -15.70 19.09 9.25
CA SER A 76 -16.41 20.36 9.23
C SER A 76 -17.90 20.16 8.89
N GLU A 77 -18.75 21.14 9.19
CA GLU A 77 -20.19 21.09 8.82
C GLU A 77 -20.40 20.86 7.32
N LYS A 78 -19.58 21.48 6.48
CA LYS A 78 -19.65 21.35 5.01
C LYS A 78 -19.29 19.95 4.54
N SER A 79 -18.34 19.29 5.20
CA SER A 79 -17.86 17.94 4.86
C SER A 79 -18.59 16.82 5.62
N LYS A 80 -19.53 17.16 6.52
CA LYS A 80 -20.23 16.18 7.37
C LYS A 80 -20.99 15.15 6.54
N HIS A 81 -21.78 15.61 5.56
CA HIS A 81 -22.58 14.72 4.72
C HIS A 81 -21.72 13.72 3.92
N ILE A 82 -20.54 14.14 3.43
CA ILE A 82 -19.59 13.25 2.75
C ILE A 82 -19.02 12.22 3.73
N ASN A 83 -18.61 12.67 4.92
CA ASN A 83 -18.11 11.77 5.94
C ASN A 83 -19.16 10.72 6.32
N ASP A 84 -20.39 11.14 6.59
CA ASP A 84 -21.50 10.23 6.94
C ASP A 84 -21.79 9.25 5.80
N LEU A 85 -21.78 9.72 4.55
CA LEU A 85 -21.93 8.86 3.37
C LEU A 85 -20.83 7.80 3.30
N VAL A 86 -19.57 8.21 3.53
CA VAL A 86 -18.40 7.33 3.44
C VAL A 86 -18.38 6.33 4.60
N THR A 87 -18.59 6.77 5.84
CA THR A 87 -18.58 5.87 7.01
C THR A 87 -19.66 4.80 6.97
N ASN A 88 -20.78 5.07 6.28
CA ASN A 88 -21.87 4.12 6.11
C ASN A 88 -21.69 3.18 4.90
N GLN A 89 -20.58 3.27 4.16
CA GLN A 89 -20.32 2.36 3.05
C GLN A 89 -20.07 0.93 3.56
N LYS A 90 -20.60 -0.04 2.82
CA LYS A 90 -20.40 -1.46 3.11
C LYS A 90 -18.95 -1.86 2.85
N VAL A 91 -18.22 -2.17 3.92
CA VAL A 91 -16.84 -2.67 3.82
C VAL A 91 -16.85 -4.15 3.44
N ILE A 92 -16.46 -4.45 2.20
CA ILE A 92 -16.25 -5.84 1.74
C ILE A 92 -14.86 -6.28 2.17
N LYS A 93 -14.79 -7.07 3.26
CA LYS A 93 -13.53 -7.69 3.69
C LYS A 93 -13.11 -8.71 2.63
N LYS A 94 -11.91 -8.55 2.06
CA LYS A 94 -11.32 -9.56 1.16
C LYS A 94 -11.14 -10.84 1.96
N LYS A 95 -11.93 -11.87 1.65
CA LYS A 95 -11.72 -13.21 2.20
C LYS A 95 -10.35 -13.67 1.72
N THR A 96 -9.46 -14.02 2.65
CA THR A 96 -8.24 -14.74 2.27
C THR A 96 -8.68 -16.01 1.54
N PRO A 97 -8.16 -16.31 0.34
CA PRO A 97 -8.47 -17.58 -0.30
C PRO A 97 -8.08 -18.67 0.68
N ASN A 98 -9.02 -19.57 1.00
CA ASN A 98 -8.73 -20.77 1.76
C ASN A 98 -7.67 -21.53 0.98
N ARG A 99 -6.40 -21.34 1.35
CA ARG A 99 -5.33 -22.18 0.82
C ARG A 99 -5.64 -23.58 1.33
N PRO A 100 -5.89 -24.57 0.45
CA PRO A 100 -6.02 -25.93 0.93
C PRO A 100 -4.72 -26.25 1.66
N THR A 101 -4.82 -26.47 2.98
CA THR A 101 -3.71 -27.02 3.75
C THR A 101 -3.42 -28.39 3.15
N PHE A 102 -2.40 -28.48 2.31
CA PHE A 102 -1.85 -29.77 1.90
C PHE A 102 -1.48 -30.50 3.20
N HIS A 103 -2.24 -31.54 3.55
CA HIS A 103 -1.87 -32.43 4.63
C HIS A 103 -0.55 -33.08 4.23
N ILE A 104 0.54 -32.59 4.81
CA ILE A 104 1.83 -33.28 4.77
C ILE A 104 1.58 -34.59 5.52
N GLN A 105 1.31 -35.67 4.78
CA GLN A 105 1.35 -37.00 5.34
C GLN A 105 2.74 -37.16 5.93
N GLN A 106 2.81 -37.31 7.25
CA GLN A 106 4.06 -37.52 7.96
C GLN A 106 4.76 -38.71 7.29
N ARG A 107 5.81 -38.44 6.52
CA ARG A 107 6.66 -39.52 5.99
C ARG A 107 7.18 -40.26 7.21
N LYS A 108 6.77 -41.52 7.36
CA LYS A 108 7.31 -42.42 8.40
C LYS A 108 8.82 -42.29 8.33
N HIS A 109 9.43 -41.91 9.44
CA HIS A 109 10.87 -41.79 9.59
C HIS A 109 11.50 -43.11 9.15
N LEU A 110 12.05 -43.14 7.93
CA LEU A 110 12.89 -44.24 7.48
C LEU A 110 14.07 -44.27 8.45
N GLN A 111 14.14 -45.32 9.27
CA GLN A 111 15.23 -45.47 10.22
C GLN A 111 16.53 -45.55 9.43
N TYR A 112 17.33 -44.49 9.53
CA TYR A 112 18.65 -44.43 8.95
C TYR A 112 19.53 -45.45 9.68
N GLN A 113 19.68 -46.65 9.10
CA GLN A 113 20.70 -47.58 9.56
C GLN A 113 22.05 -47.09 9.04
N LYS A 114 22.90 -46.62 9.96
CA LYS A 114 24.28 -46.26 9.64
C LYS A 114 24.98 -47.50 9.07
N PRO A 115 25.63 -47.43 7.89
CA PRO A 115 26.47 -48.52 7.44
C PRO A 115 27.64 -48.67 8.42
N ALA A 116 27.96 -49.92 8.78
CA ALA A 116 29.11 -50.23 9.61
C ALA A 116 30.38 -49.91 8.81
N TYR A 117 31.15 -48.91 9.26
CA TYR A 117 32.48 -48.65 8.73
C TYR A 117 33.45 -49.68 9.33
N THR A 118 33.83 -50.68 8.55
CA THR A 118 35.09 -51.39 8.78
C THR A 118 36.21 -50.46 8.35
N ASN A 119 37.14 -50.15 9.25
CA ASN A 119 38.33 -49.35 8.92
C ASN A 119 39.29 -50.19 8.07
N PRO A 120 39.60 -49.81 6.81
CA PRO A 120 40.84 -50.23 6.19
C PRO A 120 41.91 -49.19 6.53
N THR A 121 42.92 -49.62 7.25
CA THR A 121 44.16 -48.86 7.47
C THR A 121 44.84 -48.63 6.12
N ASN A 122 44.61 -47.47 5.50
CA ASN A 122 45.50 -46.89 4.50
C ASN A 122 45.22 -45.39 4.40
N GLN A 123 46.16 -44.57 4.91
CA GLN A 123 46.10 -43.12 4.80
C GLN A 123 46.60 -42.70 3.41
N PRO A 124 45.82 -42.01 2.57
CA PRO A 124 46.36 -41.35 1.40
C PRO A 124 47.12 -40.10 1.84
N GLN A 125 48.37 -39.95 1.38
CA GLN A 125 49.19 -38.77 1.64
C GLN A 125 48.49 -37.52 1.10
N ARG A 126 48.17 -36.61 2.01
CA ARG A 126 47.57 -35.30 1.71
C ARG A 126 48.56 -34.48 0.88
N GLN A 127 48.30 -34.32 -0.42
CA GLN A 127 49.07 -33.40 -1.26
C GLN A 127 48.88 -31.98 -0.72
N LYS A 128 49.98 -31.32 -0.34
CA LYS A 128 49.97 -29.93 0.12
C LYS A 128 49.68 -29.04 -1.09
N ILE A 129 48.58 -28.28 -1.04
CA ILE A 129 48.28 -27.24 -2.01
C ILE A 129 49.34 -26.13 -1.81
N PHE A 130 50.17 -25.92 -2.84
CA PHE A 130 51.14 -24.83 -2.87
C PHE A 130 50.41 -23.54 -3.26
N TYR A 131 50.35 -22.57 -2.34
CA TYR A 131 49.92 -21.22 -2.68
C TYR A 131 51.15 -20.41 -3.13
N PRO A 132 51.14 -19.84 -4.35
CA PRO A 132 52.23 -18.97 -4.78
C PRO A 132 52.23 -17.65 -3.99
N PRO A 133 53.39 -17.03 -3.75
CA PRO A 133 53.48 -15.78 -3.00
C PRO A 133 52.80 -14.64 -3.75
N SER A 134 52.08 -13.80 -2.99
CA SER A 134 51.52 -12.54 -3.47
C SER A 134 52.63 -11.52 -3.69
N ASP A 135 53.04 -11.31 -4.94
CA ASP A 135 53.85 -10.15 -5.30
C ASP A 135 52.98 -8.91 -5.41
N SER A 136 53.26 -7.97 -4.52
CA SER A 136 52.83 -6.57 -4.60
C SER A 136 53.48 -5.89 -5.80
N GLY A 137 52.68 -5.45 -6.77
CA GLY A 137 53.15 -4.60 -7.88
C GLY A 137 52.00 -4.15 -8.79
N SER A 138 51.70 -2.85 -8.76
CA SER A 138 50.65 -2.17 -9.52
C SER A 138 50.77 -2.34 -11.04
N SER A 139 49.67 -2.62 -11.74
CA SER A 139 49.41 -2.08 -13.09
C SER A 139 47.95 -2.31 -13.51
N CYS A 140 47.22 -1.22 -13.78
CA CYS A 140 45.87 -1.22 -14.35
C CYS A 140 45.83 -1.92 -15.72
N GLN A 141 44.85 -2.79 -15.96
CA GLN A 141 44.37 -3.13 -17.31
C GLN A 141 42.88 -3.52 -17.30
N LYS A 142 42.16 -2.99 -18.28
CA LYS A 142 40.69 -2.95 -18.42
C LYS A 142 40.06 -4.35 -18.54
N VAL A 143 38.89 -4.54 -17.94
CA VAL A 143 38.01 -5.69 -18.18
C VAL A 143 37.30 -5.55 -19.55
N PRO A 144 37.30 -6.59 -20.41
CA PRO A 144 36.42 -6.67 -21.56
C PRO A 144 35.02 -7.12 -21.11
N GLU A 145 33.99 -6.37 -21.50
CA GLU A 145 32.60 -6.77 -21.37
C GLU A 145 32.26 -7.86 -22.40
N THR A 146 31.74 -9.00 -21.93
CA THR A 146 31.01 -9.95 -22.78
C THR A 146 29.63 -10.26 -22.20
N PRO A 147 28.60 -10.46 -23.05
CA PRO A 147 27.20 -10.34 -22.64
C PRO A 147 26.61 -11.71 -22.26
N VAL A 148 25.98 -11.81 -21.09
CA VAL A 148 25.19 -12.98 -20.71
C VAL A 148 23.76 -12.81 -21.23
N GLN A 149 23.41 -13.61 -22.23
CA GLN A 149 22.07 -13.70 -22.81
C GLN A 149 21.14 -14.49 -21.87
N ASN A 150 20.15 -13.82 -21.27
CA ASN A 150 19.00 -14.48 -20.61
C ASN A 150 17.76 -14.35 -21.51
N THR A 151 17.47 -15.38 -22.30
CA THR A 151 16.48 -15.40 -23.39
C THR A 151 15.10 -15.99 -23.04
N SER A 152 14.60 -15.87 -21.80
CA SER A 152 13.28 -16.45 -21.44
C SER A 152 12.23 -15.51 -20.85
N ILE A 153 12.48 -14.19 -20.77
CA ILE A 153 11.52 -13.24 -20.16
C ILE A 153 10.75 -12.40 -21.20
N GLN A 154 11.12 -12.41 -22.48
CA GLN A 154 10.53 -11.50 -23.48
C GLN A 154 9.26 -11.99 -24.18
N GLN A 155 8.87 -13.26 -24.07
CA GLN A 155 7.69 -13.76 -24.81
C GLN A 155 6.33 -13.49 -24.13
N ASN A 156 6.30 -13.12 -22.85
CA ASN A 156 5.02 -12.96 -22.14
C ASN A 156 4.46 -11.52 -22.16
N ASN A 157 5.19 -10.56 -22.72
CA ASN A 157 4.78 -9.15 -22.74
C ASN A 157 4.13 -8.71 -24.07
N GLN A 158 4.10 -9.55 -25.10
CA GLN A 158 3.47 -9.20 -26.39
C GLN A 158 1.97 -9.55 -26.48
N GLN A 159 1.41 -10.37 -25.58
CA GLN A 159 -0.02 -10.70 -25.61
C GLN A 159 -0.94 -9.71 -24.89
N ILE A 160 -0.41 -8.81 -24.05
CA ILE A 160 -1.24 -7.89 -23.26
C ILE A 160 -1.55 -6.59 -24.01
N VAL A 161 -0.62 -6.13 -24.85
CA VAL A 161 -0.75 -4.87 -25.60
C VAL A 161 -1.70 -4.94 -26.80
N SER A 162 -2.08 -6.13 -27.28
CA SER A 162 -2.96 -6.28 -28.44
C SER A 162 -4.46 -6.36 -28.12
N LYS A 163 -4.87 -6.33 -26.84
CA LYS A 163 -6.29 -6.46 -26.45
C LYS A 163 -6.97 -5.18 -25.94
N LEU A 164 -6.32 -4.02 -25.99
CA LEU A 164 -6.91 -2.76 -25.50
C LEU A 164 -7.19 -1.69 -26.57
N ASN A 165 -6.98 -2.00 -27.85
CA ASN A 165 -7.33 -1.10 -28.94
C ASN A 165 -8.60 -1.55 -29.65
N LEU A 166 -9.77 -1.25 -29.11
CA LEU A 166 -10.99 -1.11 -29.90
C LEU A 166 -11.90 -0.02 -29.28
N GLY A 167 -12.12 1.06 -30.03
CA GLY A 167 -13.37 1.82 -29.96
C GLY A 167 -13.30 3.24 -29.39
N THR A 168 -12.71 4.17 -30.14
CA THR A 168 -13.09 5.59 -30.10
C THR A 168 -14.50 5.70 -30.66
N THR A 169 -15.53 5.89 -29.81
CA THR A 169 -16.86 6.28 -30.27
C THR A 169 -17.03 7.78 -30.07
N GLN A 170 -17.22 8.45 -31.20
CA GLN A 170 -17.49 9.88 -31.32
C GLN A 170 -18.77 10.25 -30.58
N VAL A 171 -18.74 11.43 -29.96
CA VAL A 171 -19.89 12.07 -29.31
C VAL A 171 -20.74 12.75 -30.39
N PRO A 172 -22.05 12.44 -30.53
CA PRO A 172 -22.98 13.32 -31.21
C PRO A 172 -23.70 14.20 -30.17
N GLU A 173 -23.43 15.49 -30.28
CA GLU A 173 -24.38 16.60 -30.39
C GLU A 173 -25.79 16.47 -29.74
N LYS A 174 -26.04 17.39 -28.80
CA LYS A 174 -27.30 18.00 -28.30
C LYS A 174 -28.66 17.40 -28.71
N SER A 175 -29.55 17.24 -27.72
CA SER A 175 -30.98 17.58 -27.85
C SER A 175 -31.65 17.84 -26.48
N PRO A 176 -32.70 18.70 -26.40
CA PRO A 176 -33.19 19.35 -25.19
C PRO A 176 -34.39 18.63 -24.54
N ASN A 177 -34.69 19.04 -23.30
CA ASN A 177 -35.92 18.80 -22.54
C ASN A 177 -36.08 17.43 -21.85
N GLY A 178 -36.39 17.48 -20.54
CA GLY A 178 -37.12 16.38 -19.90
C GLY A 178 -36.83 16.07 -18.44
N TYR A 179 -36.79 17.05 -17.53
CA TYR A 179 -37.06 16.74 -16.11
C TYR A 179 -38.02 17.77 -15.51
N PRO A 180 -39.19 17.36 -15.00
CA PRO A 180 -40.09 18.26 -14.31
C PRO A 180 -39.54 18.64 -12.93
N ARG A 181 -39.66 19.94 -12.66
CA ARG A 181 -39.44 20.63 -11.39
C ARG A 181 -40.41 20.09 -10.34
N ILE A 182 -39.92 19.35 -9.34
CA ILE A 182 -40.74 19.03 -8.16
C ILE A 182 -40.82 20.28 -7.31
N LEU A 183 -42.06 20.76 -7.18
CA LEU A 183 -42.48 21.93 -6.42
C LEU A 183 -42.27 21.74 -4.91
N ASP A 184 -41.90 22.85 -4.27
CA ASP A 184 -41.92 23.07 -2.83
C ASP A 184 -43.30 22.75 -2.20
N SER A 185 -43.31 21.98 -1.12
CA SER A 185 -44.30 21.92 -0.03
C SER A 185 -43.98 20.65 0.79
N HIS A 186 -43.74 20.65 2.10
CA HIS A 186 -44.38 21.35 3.19
C HIS A 186 -43.42 21.49 4.39
N LYS A 187 -43.47 22.64 5.04
CA LYS A 187 -43.10 22.86 6.43
C LYS A 187 -44.27 22.44 7.33
N PRO A 188 -44.12 21.55 8.31
CA PRO A 188 -45.01 21.54 9.45
C PRO A 188 -44.53 22.54 10.50
N LYS A 189 -45.43 23.49 10.82
CA LYS A 189 -45.42 24.29 12.03
C LYS A 189 -45.89 23.39 13.19
N ASN A 190 -45.18 23.38 14.31
CA ASN A 190 -45.74 23.20 15.66
C ASN A 190 -45.05 24.31 16.47
N SER A 191 -45.67 25.47 16.73
CA SER A 191 -46.86 25.74 17.54
C SER A 191 -46.74 25.24 18.98
N SER A 192 -46.32 26.21 19.80
CA SER A 192 -46.51 26.45 21.23
C SER A 192 -47.74 25.85 21.94
N TYR A 193 -47.55 25.66 23.26
CA TYR A 193 -48.52 25.52 24.37
C TYR A 193 -49.21 24.12 24.47
N VAL A 194 -49.31 23.44 25.63
CA VAL A 194 -50.01 23.84 26.88
C VAL A 194 -49.42 23.17 28.15
N ASP A 195 -49.63 23.87 29.27
CA ASP A 195 -49.46 23.61 30.71
C ASP A 195 -49.99 22.29 31.33
N GLU A 196 -49.66 22.14 32.63
CA GLU A 196 -50.22 21.28 33.70
C GLU A 196 -49.73 19.81 33.71
N LYS A 197 -49.23 19.22 34.81
CA LYS A 197 -49.33 19.47 36.26
C LYS A 197 -48.14 18.81 36.98
#